data_AF-T0DCW1-F1
#
_entry.id   AF-T0DCW1-F1
#
_cell.length_a   1.000
_cell.length_b   1.000
_cell.length_c   1.000
_cell.angle_alpha   90.00
_cell.angle_beta   90.00
_cell.angle_gamma   90.00
#
_symmetry.space_group_name_H-M   'P 1'
#
loop_
_entity.id
_entity.type
_entity.pdbx_description
1 polymer ?
#
loop_
_entity_poly.entity_id
_entity_poly.type
_entity_poly.pdbx_seq_one_letter_code
_entity_poly.pdbx_strand_id
1 'polypeptide(L)' 'MTRVPLTLVIALFLIGIANWPSVAAWAEETNLHHALVHGLLLIAGSLFGLQTAWWMRLNESETWATQEEEGEVTS' A
#
# COMPACT_ATOMS: atom_id res chain seq x y z
N MET A 1 -14.82 -1.81 -14.25
CA MET A 1 -14.65 -0.86 -13.14
C MET A 1 -13.42 -1.25 -12.35
N THR A 2 -12.34 -0.48 -12.42
CA THR A 2 -11.13 -0.71 -11.63
C THR A 2 -11.47 -0.46 -10.16
N ARG A 3 -11.39 -1.48 -9.31
CA ARG A 3 -11.63 -1.35 -7.87
C ARG A 3 -10.34 -0.87 -7.20
N VAL A 4 -10.41 0.23 -6.46
CA VAL A 4 -9.28 0.70 -5.64
C VAL A 4 -9.11 -0.26 -4.46
N PRO A 5 -7.92 -0.82 -4.22
CA PRO A 5 -7.67 -1.69 -3.09
C PRO A 5 -7.89 -0.95 -1.77
N LEU A 6 -8.60 -1.60 -0.84
CA LEU A 6 -8.85 -1.05 0.50
C LEU A 6 -7.55 -0.72 1.25
N THR A 7 -6.48 -1.49 1.01
CA THR A 7 -5.13 -1.26 1.54
C THR A 7 -4.60 0.14 1.21
N LEU A 8 -4.81 0.62 -0.02
CA LEU A 8 -4.41 1.97 -0.43
C LEU A 8 -5.30 3.04 0.19
N VAL A 9 -6.60 2.77 0.30
CA VAL A 9 -7.53 3.71 0.95
C VAL A 9 -7.12 3.92 2.41
N ILE A 10 -6.80 2.83 3.13
CA ILE A 10 -6.33 2.91 4.52
C ILE A 10 -4.96 3.61 4.58
N ALA A 11 -4.02 3.29 3.68
CA ALA A 11 -2.72 3.96 3.66
C ALA A 11 -2.84 5.47 3.47
N LEU A 12 -3.67 5.92 2.53
CA LEU A 12 -3.93 7.34 2.30
C LEU A 12 -4.60 8.02 3.50
N PHE A 13 -5.53 7.31 4.16
CA PHE A 13 -6.17 7.81 5.36
C PHE A 13 -5.18 8.00 6.51
N LEU A 14 -4.27 7.04 6.73
CA LEU A 14 -3.21 7.14 7.73
C LEU A 14 -2.24 8.29 7.44
N ILE A 15 -1.87 8.49 6.17
CA ILE A 15 -1.07 9.65 5.75
C ILE A 15 -1.82 10.96 6.01
N GLY A 16 -3.13 10.99 5.72
CA GLY A 16 -3.98 12.16 5.99
C GLY A 16 -4.04 12.51 7.47
N ILE A 17 -4.20 11.52 8.36
CA ILE A 17 -4.14 11.72 9.81
C ILE A 17 -2.77 12.23 10.24
N ALA A 18 -1.69 11.56 9.80
CA ALA A 18 -0.34 11.90 10.20
C ALA A 18 0.08 13.34 9.82
N ASN A 19 -0.48 13.88 8.73
CA ASN A 19 -0.21 15.25 8.26
C ASN A 19 -1.27 16.28 8.69
N TRP A 20 -2.26 15.87 9.49
CA TRP A 20 -3.32 16.78 9.91
C TRP A 20 -2.76 17.85 10.87
N PRO A 21 -3.12 19.14 10.74
CA PRO A 21 -2.49 20.22 11.52
C PRO A 21 -2.52 20.00 13.04
N SER A 22 -3.62 19.51 13.60
CA SER A 22 -3.71 19.21 15.04
C SER A 22 -2.85 18.02 15.46
N VAL A 23 -2.66 17.03 14.57
CA VAL A 23 -1.78 15.88 14.83
C VAL A 23 -0.32 16.30 14.75
N ALA A 24 0.02 17.18 13.79
CA ALA A 24 1.36 17.76 13.70
C ALA A 24 1.72 18.55 14.97
N ALA A 25 0.83 19.41 15.46
CA ALA A 25 1.05 20.14 16.71
C ALA A 25 1.19 19.18 17.92
N TRP A 26 0.33 18.16 18.01
CA TRP A 26 0.39 17.14 19.06
C TRP A 26 1.69 16.33 19.03
N ALA A 27 2.22 16.04 17.84
CA ALA A 27 3.46 15.29 17.65
C ALA A 27 4.70 16.02 18.20
N GLU A 28 4.65 17.35 18.29
CA GLU A 28 5.76 18.16 18.81
C GLU A 28 5.80 18.21 20.35
N GLU A 29 4.74 17.80 21.04
CA GLU A 29 4.67 17.90 22.51
C GLU A 29 5.62 16.93 23.22
N THR A 30 5.78 15.70 22.70
CA THR A 30 6.64 14.68 23.31
C THR A 30 7.27 13.76 22.27
N ASN A 31 8.43 13.16 22.62
CA ASN A 31 9.06 12.12 21.79
C ASN A 31 8.15 10.91 21.54
N LEU A 32 7.25 10.60 22.48
CA LEU A 32 6.29 9.51 22.33
C LEU A 32 5.27 9.84 21.23
N HIS A 33 4.69 11.05 21.25
CA HIS A 33 3.74 11.49 20.23
C HIS A 33 4.40 11.55 18.84
N HIS A 34 5.63 12.06 18.78
CA HIS A 34 6.44 12.06 17.56
C HIS A 34 6.64 10.64 17.00
N ALA A 35 7.03 9.69 17.84
CA ALA A 35 7.21 8.29 17.45
C ALA A 35 5.91 7.64 16.98
N LEU A 36 4.76 7.98 17.60
CA LEU A 36 3.45 7.47 17.19
C LEU A 36 3.06 7.94 15.78
N VAL A 37 3.32 9.20 15.43
CA VAL A 37 3.08 9.71 14.07
C VAL A 37 3.97 9.01 13.04
N HIS A 38 5.25 8.79 13.37
CA HIS A 38 6.12 7.96 12.53
C HIS A 38 5.61 6.52 12.39
N GLY A 39 5.04 5.95 13.46
CA GLY A 39 4.37 4.65 13.41
C GLY A 39 3.23 4.60 12.39
N LEU A 40 2.37 5.63 12.35
CA LEU A 40 1.30 5.75 11.34
C LEU A 40 1.87 5.76 9.91
N LEU A 41 2.95 6.51 9.68
CA LEU A 41 3.61 6.58 8.37
C LEU A 41 4.26 5.24 7.98
N LEU A 42 4.87 4.53 8.92
CA LEU A 42 5.45 3.20 8.68
C LEU A 42 4.38 2.16 8.31
N ILE A 43 3.23 2.19 8.99
CA ILE A 43 2.10 1.32 8.66
C ILE A 43 1.57 1.65 7.27
N ALA A 44 1.38 2.93 6.94
CA ALA A 44 0.94 3.36 5.62
C ALA A 44 1.90 2.90 4.50
N GLY A 45 3.21 3.09 4.71
CA GLY A 45 4.25 2.62 3.77
C GLY A 45 4.24 1.10 3.60
N SER A 46 4.04 0.36 4.69
CA SER A 46 3.96 -1.10 4.67
C SER A 46 2.73 -1.60 3.88
N LEU A 47 1.58 -0.96 4.06
CA LEU A 47 0.36 -1.27 3.29
C LEU A 47 0.54 -1.00 1.79
N PHE A 48 1.21 0.11 1.45
CA PHE A 48 1.54 0.44 0.06
C PHE A 48 2.49 -0.61 -0.56
N GLY A 49 3.53 -0.99 0.19
CA GLY A 49 4.48 -2.03 -0.24
C GLY A 49 3.83 -3.38 -0.43
N LEU A 50 2.97 -3.81 0.50
CA LEU A 50 2.20 -5.06 0.40
C LEU A 50 1.28 -5.08 -0.82
N GLN A 51 0.55 -3.98 -1.05
CA GLN A 51 -0.33 -3.88 -2.23
C GLN A 51 0.47 -3.94 -3.54
N THR A 52 1.61 -3.27 -3.58
CA THR A 52 2.52 -3.26 -4.73
C THR A 52 3.08 -4.65 -5.00
N ALA A 53 3.55 -5.35 -3.97
CA ALA A 53 4.04 -6.72 -4.07
C ALA A 53 2.95 -7.70 -4.54
N TRP A 54 1.71 -7.51 -4.07
CA TRP A 54 0.58 -8.32 -4.51
C TRP A 54 0.26 -8.12 -5.99
N TRP A 55 0.28 -6.88 -6.48
CA TRP A 55 0.10 -6.60 -7.91
C TRP A 55 1.20 -7.18 -8.78
N MET A 56 2.47 -7.10 -8.35
CA MET A 56 3.58 -7.73 -9.07
C MET A 56 3.36 -9.23 -9.21
N ARG A 57 2.97 -9.90 -8.12
CA ARG A 57 2.69 -11.34 -8.12
C ARG A 57 1.53 -11.71 -9.06
N LEU A 58 0.47 -10.91 -9.10
CA LEU A 58 -0.65 -11.15 -10.03
C LEU A 58 -0.21 -11.02 -11.49
N ASN A 59 0.55 -9.98 -11.80
CA ASN A 59 1.03 -9.74 -13.15
C ASN A 59 1.95 -10.88 -13.64
N GLU A 60 2.80 -11.42 -12.76
CA GLU A 60 3.57 -12.64 -13.05
C GLU A 60 2.65 -13.82 -13.36
N SER A 61 1.63 -14.09 -12.53
CA SER A 61 0.70 -15.21 -12.77
C SER A 61 -0.11 -15.09 -14.06
N GLU A 62 -0.52 -13.87 -14.45
CA GLU A 62 -1.21 -13.63 -15.72
C GLU A 62 -0.28 -13.84 -16.92
N THR A 63 1.00 -13.46 -16.79
CA THR A 63 2.01 -13.65 -17.83
C THR A 63 2.25 -15.15 -18.10
N TRP A 64 2.35 -15.97 -17.05
CA TRP A 64 2.53 -17.42 -17.19
C TRP A 64 1.30 -18.11 -17.81
N ALA A 65 0.10 -17.76 -17.37
CA ALA A 65 -1.14 -18.31 -17.92
C ALA A 65 -1.29 -18.01 -19.42
N THR A 66 -0.89 -16.81 -19.85
CA THR A 66 -0.91 -16.42 -21.27
C THR A 66 0.09 -17.21 -22.12
N GLN A 67 1.26 -17.55 -21.57
CA GLN A 67 2.27 -18.36 -22.28
C GLN A 67 1.88 -19.84 -22.43
N GLU A 68 1.16 -20.41 -21.46
CA GLU A 68 0.64 -21.78 -21.57
C GLU A 68 -0.43 -21.89 -22.67
N GLU A 69 -1.34 -20.91 -22.76
CA GLU A 69 -2.36 -20.87 -23.82
C GLU A 69 -1.75 -20.69 -25.23
N GLU A 70 -0.74 -19.84 -25.40
CA GLU A 70 -0.04 -19.70 -26.70
C GLU A 70 0.76 -20.96 -27.09
N GLY A 71 1.32 -21.66 -26.11
CA GLY A 71 2.05 -22.92 -26.33
C GLY A 71 1.15 -24.08 -26.74
N GLU A 72 -0.08 -24.15 -26.19
CA GLU A 72 -1.07 -25.19 -26.54
C GLU A 72 -1.71 -24.96 -27.91
N VAL A 73 -1.89 -23.70 -28.34
CA VAL A 73 -2.47 -23.36 -29.66
C VAL A 73 -1.50 -23.60 -30.82
N THR A 74 -0.19 -23.66 -30.55
CA THR A 74 0.85 -23.78 -31.59
C THR A 74 1.47 -25.18 -31.71
N SER A 75 1.03 -26.15 -30.89
CA SER A 75 1.45 -27.57 -30.93
C SER A 75 0.42 -28.47 -31.61
#